data_AF-A0A7V5VYT2-F1
#
_entry.id   AF-A0A7V5VYT2-F1
#
_cell.length_a   1.000
_cell.length_b   1.000
_cell.length_c   1.000
_cell.angle_alpha   90.00
_cell.angle_beta   90.00
_cell.angle_gamma   90.00
#
_symmetry.space_group_name_H-M   'P 1'
#
loop_
_entity.id
_entity.type
_entity.pdbx_description
1 polymer ?
#
loop_
_entity_poly.entity_id
_entity_poly.type
_entity_poly.pdbx_seq_one_letter_code
_entity_poly.pdbx_strand_id
1 'polypeptide(L)'
;MGAKSNYLAKKVLDHILGGSDYTRPSTVYLALCTARPKMDDTGSTITEANYTGYSRLAVTNNSTNFPAADTVNQTPQTSGSLEIGSRYLINSYQYGDDFTNVGAPSNANGVEFVASGTTPAVWTNGSSLIKMGAIKQNGVPLEFGECTSGSSNVGWVAVLDAANGGNLLYYATLEYAKDITFGDKPIFPVGYLKFIET
;
A
#
# COMPACT_ATOMS: atom_id res chain seq x y z
N MET A 1 2.36 -3.99 -0.45
CA MET A 1 2.61 -2.54 -0.58
C MET A 1 1.49 -1.83 -1.31
N GLY A 2 1.14 -0.63 -0.84
CA GLY A 2 0.25 0.29 -1.53
C GLY A 2 0.96 1.05 -2.65
N ALA A 3 0.25 1.40 -3.71
CA ALA A 3 0.73 2.23 -4.81
C ALA A 3 -0.32 3.28 -5.18
N LYS A 4 0.14 4.48 -5.54
CA LYS A 4 -0.71 5.53 -6.12
C LYS A 4 -1.00 5.23 -7.59
N SER A 5 -2.17 5.63 -8.06
CA SER A 5 -2.51 5.57 -9.49
C SER A 5 -1.80 6.66 -10.29
N ASN A 6 -1.77 6.50 -11.61
CA ASN A 6 -1.33 7.54 -12.54
C ASN A 6 -2.19 8.81 -12.44
N TYR A 7 -3.47 8.66 -12.14
CA TYR A 7 -4.37 9.80 -11.91
C TYR A 7 -3.90 10.62 -10.71
N LEU A 8 -3.73 9.99 -9.55
CA LEU A 8 -3.35 10.71 -8.34
C LEU A 8 -1.92 11.26 -8.45
N ALA A 9 -1.00 10.51 -9.06
CA ALA A 9 0.36 10.98 -9.30
C ALA A 9 0.37 12.29 -10.11
N LYS A 10 -0.41 12.38 -11.18
CA LYS A 10 -0.56 13.62 -11.98
C LYS A 10 -1.18 14.74 -11.15
N LYS A 11 -2.22 14.46 -10.37
CA LYS A 11 -2.87 15.47 -9.50
C LYS A 11 -1.94 16.03 -8.43
N VAL A 12 -1.09 15.19 -7.84
CA VAL A 12 -0.08 15.64 -6.89
C VAL A 12 0.97 16.50 -7.59
N LEU A 13 1.42 16.10 -8.79
CA LEU A 13 2.36 16.91 -9.58
C LEU A 13 1.78 18.28 -9.91
N ASP A 14 0.54 18.35 -10.41
CA ASP A 14 -0.12 19.63 -10.73
C ASP A 14 -0.35 20.51 -9.47
N HIS A 15 -0.65 19.89 -8.32
CA HIS A 15 -0.88 20.63 -7.08
C HIS A 15 0.42 21.21 -6.50
N ILE A 16 1.56 20.54 -6.70
CA ILE A 16 2.86 20.97 -6.17
C ILE A 16 3.62 21.84 -7.17
N LEU A 17 3.57 21.50 -8.46
CA LEU A 17 4.38 22.07 -9.53
C LEU A 17 3.54 22.86 -10.53
N GLY A 18 2.66 23.72 -10.02
CA GLY A 18 1.77 24.54 -10.86
C GLY A 18 0.73 23.72 -11.63
N GLY A 19 -0.40 24.34 -11.92
CA GLY A 19 -1.57 23.63 -12.45
C GLY A 19 -2.78 23.92 -11.58
N SER A 20 -3.79 23.03 -11.64
CA SER A 20 -4.96 23.14 -10.79
C SER A 20 -4.74 22.42 -9.47
N ASP A 21 -5.21 23.02 -8.38
CA ASP A 21 -5.18 22.38 -7.07
C ASP A 21 -5.98 21.09 -7.05
N TYR A 22 -5.41 20.06 -6.43
CA TYR A 22 -6.14 18.83 -6.19
C TYR A 22 -7.16 19.04 -5.06
N THR A 23 -8.44 19.15 -5.43
CA THR A 23 -9.53 19.17 -4.46
C THR A 23 -9.73 17.77 -3.89
N ARG A 24 -9.21 17.54 -2.68
CA ARG A 24 -9.39 16.28 -1.95
C ARG A 24 -10.88 15.96 -1.78
N PRO A 25 -11.33 14.74 -2.13
CA PRO A 25 -12.72 14.34 -1.93
C PRO A 25 -13.04 14.22 -0.42
N SER A 26 -14.21 14.69 0.00
CA SER A 26 -14.67 14.62 1.39
C SER A 26 -14.97 13.18 1.85
N THR A 27 -15.28 12.31 0.90
CA THR A 27 -15.52 10.87 1.09
C THR A 27 -14.68 10.10 0.08
N VAL A 28 -14.00 9.07 0.55
CA VAL A 28 -13.35 8.07 -0.30
C VAL A 28 -14.07 6.75 -0.16
N TYR A 29 -13.93 5.89 -1.17
CA TYR A 29 -14.61 4.61 -1.24
C TYR A 29 -13.59 3.49 -1.31
N LEU A 30 -13.65 2.56 -0.38
CA LEU A 30 -12.77 1.40 -0.38
C LEU A 30 -13.45 0.26 -1.11
N ALA A 31 -12.77 -0.30 -2.11
CA ALA A 31 -13.21 -1.46 -2.85
C ALA A 31 -12.35 -2.67 -2.49
N LEU A 32 -12.97 -3.83 -2.34
CA LEU A 32 -12.27 -5.12 -2.25
C LEU A 32 -12.09 -5.65 -3.66
N CYS A 33 -10.89 -6.08 -4.02
CA CYS A 33 -10.54 -6.48 -5.38
C CYS A 33 -10.08 -7.94 -5.45
N THR A 34 -10.53 -8.64 -6.49
CA THR A 34 -10.23 -10.05 -6.78
C THR A 34 -9.12 -10.22 -7.82
N ALA A 35 -8.71 -9.12 -8.48
CA ALA A 35 -7.51 -9.03 -9.30
C ALA A 35 -6.70 -7.79 -8.89
N ARG A 36 -5.39 -7.83 -9.11
CA ARG A 36 -4.48 -6.72 -8.82
C ARG A 36 -4.84 -5.48 -9.67
N PRO A 37 -5.22 -4.34 -9.05
CA PRO A 37 -5.36 -3.08 -9.77
C PRO A 37 -4.02 -2.61 -10.36
N LYS A 38 -4.09 -1.93 -11.48
CA LYS A 38 -2.97 -1.31 -12.20
C LYS A 38 -2.99 0.20 -12.02
N MET A 39 -1.85 0.83 -12.30
CA MET A 39 -1.69 2.28 -12.17
C MET A 39 -2.60 3.10 -13.10
N ASP A 40 -3.01 2.54 -14.23
CA ASP A 40 -3.88 3.14 -15.23
C ASP A 40 -5.36 2.74 -15.07
N ASP A 41 -5.68 1.91 -14.07
CA ASP A 41 -7.07 1.56 -13.79
C ASP A 41 -7.87 2.76 -13.28
N THR A 42 -9.18 2.66 -13.50
CA THR A 42 -10.21 3.53 -12.96
C THR A 42 -11.16 2.71 -12.12
N GLY A 43 -12.07 3.35 -11.42
CA GLY A 43 -13.13 2.62 -10.72
C GLY A 43 -14.12 1.90 -11.62
N SER A 44 -14.00 2.02 -12.95
CA SER A 44 -14.76 1.20 -13.89
C SER A 44 -13.98 -0.01 -14.42
N THR A 45 -12.65 -0.04 -14.27
CA THR A 45 -11.79 -1.10 -14.85
C THR A 45 -11.22 -2.06 -13.81
N ILE A 46 -11.21 -1.69 -12.52
CA ILE A 46 -10.85 -2.61 -11.45
C ILE A 46 -11.84 -3.80 -11.38
N THR A 47 -11.34 -4.98 -11.01
CA THR A 47 -12.18 -6.15 -10.73
C THR A 47 -12.47 -6.23 -9.24
N GLU A 48 -13.72 -5.97 -8.86
CA GLU A 48 -14.17 -5.95 -7.47
C GLU A 48 -14.66 -7.34 -6.99
N ALA A 49 -14.80 -7.49 -5.67
CA ALA A 49 -15.55 -8.59 -5.07
C ALA A 49 -17.02 -8.55 -5.54
N ASN A 50 -17.65 -9.72 -5.56
CA ASN A 50 -19.01 -9.90 -6.09
C ASN A 50 -19.91 -10.76 -5.20
N TYR A 51 -19.51 -10.99 -3.94
CA TYR A 51 -20.38 -11.64 -2.96
C TYR A 51 -21.61 -10.79 -2.63
N THR A 52 -22.71 -11.43 -2.24
CA THR A 52 -23.92 -10.72 -1.85
C THR A 52 -23.72 -10.03 -0.50
N GLY A 53 -24.03 -8.73 -0.44
CA GLY A 53 -23.72 -7.87 0.71
C GLY A 53 -22.50 -6.99 0.49
N TYR A 54 -21.73 -7.21 -0.59
CA TYR A 54 -20.65 -6.32 -0.98
C TYR A 54 -21.17 -5.00 -1.55
N SER A 55 -20.62 -3.91 -1.02
CA SER A 55 -20.60 -2.60 -1.65
C SER A 55 -19.28 -1.92 -1.28
N ARG A 56 -18.83 -0.95 -2.09
CA ARG A 56 -17.69 -0.11 -1.67
C ARG A 56 -17.99 0.54 -0.33
N LEU A 57 -17.02 0.51 0.58
CA LEU A 57 -17.17 1.12 1.89
C LEU A 57 -16.90 2.63 1.78
N ALA A 58 -17.92 3.44 2.02
CA ALA A 58 -17.77 4.89 2.10
C ALA A 58 -17.09 5.30 3.41
N VAL A 59 -16.03 6.09 3.32
CA VAL A 59 -15.25 6.54 4.47
C VAL A 59 -15.01 8.04 4.36
N THR A 60 -15.39 8.80 5.38
CA THR A 60 -15.10 10.23 5.44
C THR A 60 -13.58 10.45 5.42
N ASN A 61 -13.10 11.31 4.54
CA ASN A 61 -11.67 11.57 4.34
C ASN A 61 -11.17 12.66 5.30
N ASN A 62 -11.01 12.29 6.57
CA ASN A 62 -10.62 13.18 7.66
C ASN A 62 -9.50 12.58 8.52
N SER A 63 -9.02 13.33 9.52
CA SER A 63 -7.95 12.91 10.43
C SER A 63 -8.35 11.79 11.39
N THR A 64 -9.65 11.57 11.64
CA THR A 64 -10.11 10.45 12.46
C THR A 64 -9.97 9.12 11.71
N ASN A 65 -10.46 9.07 10.47
CA ASN A 65 -10.43 7.86 9.67
C ASN A 65 -9.08 7.63 9.02
N PHE A 66 -8.36 8.70 8.68
CA PHE A 66 -7.03 8.68 8.08
C PHE A 66 -6.12 9.72 8.78
N PRO A 67 -5.56 9.38 9.97
CA PRO A 67 -4.63 10.21 10.73
C PRO A 67 -3.45 10.70 9.92
N ALA A 68 -2.74 11.72 10.41
CA ALA A 68 -1.56 12.28 9.75
C ALA A 68 -0.61 11.16 9.27
N ALA A 69 0.01 11.37 8.10
CA ALA A 69 1.03 10.43 7.63
C ALA A 69 2.21 10.46 8.60
N ASP A 70 2.82 9.30 8.82
CA ASP A 70 4.02 9.14 9.63
C ASP A 70 5.19 8.76 8.72
N THR A 71 6.40 8.81 9.25
CA THR A 71 7.56 8.22 8.59
C THR A 71 7.49 6.70 8.75
N VAL A 72 7.88 5.95 7.72
CA VAL A 72 8.05 4.50 7.88
C VAL A 72 9.04 4.25 9.01
N ASN A 73 8.72 3.29 9.89
CA ASN A 73 9.54 3.00 11.08
C ASN A 73 11.01 2.79 10.68
N GLN A 74 11.87 3.77 11.00
CA GLN A 74 13.30 3.78 10.64
C GLN A 74 14.15 2.87 11.54
N THR A 75 13.54 1.91 12.21
CA THR A 75 14.29 0.95 13.03
C THR A 75 15.26 0.18 12.12
N PRO A 76 16.59 0.26 12.35
CA PRO A 76 17.55 -0.43 11.51
C PRO A 76 17.32 -1.94 11.58
N GLN A 77 16.98 -2.53 10.45
CA GLN A 77 16.93 -3.97 10.30
C GLN A 77 18.36 -4.48 10.11
N THR A 78 18.75 -5.55 10.80
CA THR A 78 20.09 -6.17 10.69
C THR A 78 20.05 -7.61 10.18
N SER A 79 18.86 -8.13 9.90
CA SER A 79 18.60 -9.47 9.33
C SER A 79 17.15 -9.56 8.85
N GLY A 80 16.78 -10.64 8.15
CA GLY A 80 15.41 -10.89 7.69
C GLY A 80 15.18 -10.52 6.23
N SER A 81 13.91 -10.43 5.84
CA SER A 81 13.50 -10.19 4.44
C SER A 81 13.21 -8.72 4.16
N LEU A 82 13.35 -8.33 2.90
CA LEU A 82 12.95 -7.04 2.35
C LEU A 82 11.62 -7.15 1.61
N GLU A 83 10.86 -6.07 1.62
CA GLU A 83 9.67 -5.93 0.78
C GLU A 83 10.04 -5.37 -0.61
N ILE A 84 9.84 -6.18 -1.66
CA ILE A 84 10.06 -5.76 -3.06
C ILE A 84 9.27 -4.48 -3.37
N GLY A 85 9.94 -3.50 -3.98
CA GLY A 85 9.39 -2.19 -4.33
C GLY A 85 9.53 -1.14 -3.23
N SER A 86 9.93 -1.51 -2.01
CA SER A 86 10.29 -0.52 -0.96
C SER A 86 11.70 0.02 -1.18
N ARG A 87 11.89 1.31 -0.88
CA ARG A 87 13.22 1.93 -0.81
C ARG A 87 13.90 1.62 0.53
N TYR A 88 15.18 1.25 0.47
CA TYR A 88 16.03 1.03 1.63
C TYR A 88 17.32 1.84 1.51
N LEU A 89 17.84 2.26 2.66
CA LEU A 89 19.17 2.85 2.83
C LEU A 89 20.08 1.85 3.51
N ILE A 90 21.28 1.62 2.97
CA ILE A 90 22.37 0.95 3.69
C ILE A 90 22.91 1.93 4.73
N ASN A 91 22.34 1.89 5.93
CA ASN A 91 22.69 2.80 7.02
C ASN A 91 24.07 2.49 7.61
N SER A 92 24.41 1.21 7.70
CA SER A 92 25.74 0.74 8.09
C SER A 92 26.07 -0.53 7.31
N TYR A 93 27.25 -0.58 6.72
CA TYR A 93 27.78 -1.69 5.96
C TYR A 93 28.95 -2.30 6.73
N GLN A 94 28.92 -3.62 6.83
CA GLN A 94 29.99 -4.46 7.36
C GLN A 94 30.50 -5.35 6.25
N TYR A 95 31.82 -5.41 6.11
CA TYR A 95 32.46 -6.21 5.06
C TYR A 95 32.00 -7.67 5.12
N GLY A 96 31.59 -8.20 3.98
CA GLY A 96 31.11 -9.57 3.86
C GLY A 96 29.60 -9.70 3.71
N ASP A 97 28.82 -8.65 3.96
CA ASP A 97 27.40 -8.62 3.57
C ASP A 97 27.23 -8.20 2.08
N ASP A 98 26.14 -8.64 1.46
CA ASP A 98 25.84 -8.36 0.06
C ASP A 98 24.34 -8.11 -0.18
N PHE A 99 24.04 -6.90 -0.64
CA PHE A 99 22.70 -6.42 -0.99
C PHE A 99 22.50 -6.24 -2.51
N THR A 100 23.50 -6.56 -3.33
CA THR A 100 23.41 -6.35 -4.79
C THR A 100 22.34 -7.23 -5.43
N ASN A 101 22.12 -8.44 -4.89
CA ASN A 101 21.10 -9.37 -5.36
C ASN A 101 19.66 -8.89 -5.06
N VAL A 102 19.50 -7.97 -4.10
CA VAL A 102 18.22 -7.35 -3.76
C VAL A 102 18.10 -5.93 -4.31
N GLY A 103 19.00 -5.51 -5.20
CA GLY A 103 18.87 -4.28 -5.98
C GLY A 103 19.79 -3.14 -5.57
N ALA A 104 20.69 -3.32 -4.59
CA ALA A 104 21.68 -2.30 -4.26
C ALA A 104 22.71 -2.14 -5.40
N PRO A 105 23.03 -0.91 -5.85
CA PRO A 105 24.05 -0.70 -6.88
C PRO A 105 25.48 -0.94 -6.38
N SER A 106 25.71 -0.85 -5.06
CA SER A 106 26.96 -1.20 -4.39
C SER A 106 26.73 -1.45 -2.89
N ASN A 107 27.66 -2.15 -2.25
CA ASN A 107 27.63 -2.45 -0.81
C ASN A 107 28.46 -1.40 -0.05
N ALA A 108 27.86 -0.25 0.22
CA ALA A 108 28.50 0.85 0.96
C ALA A 108 27.49 1.65 1.80
N ASN A 109 27.98 2.31 2.84
CA ASN A 109 27.16 3.22 3.64
C ASN A 109 26.55 4.32 2.76
N GLY A 110 25.29 4.68 3.05
CA GLY A 110 24.60 5.75 2.34
C GLY A 110 23.99 5.32 1.00
N VAL A 111 24.18 4.09 0.56
CA VAL A 111 23.57 3.60 -0.69
C VAL A 111 22.07 3.41 -0.49
N GLU A 112 21.29 4.11 -1.30
CA GLU A 112 19.85 3.91 -1.41
C GLU A 112 19.51 2.98 -2.59
N PHE A 113 18.54 2.11 -2.40
CA PHE A 113 18.05 1.23 -3.47
C PHE A 113 16.58 0.86 -3.28
N VAL A 114 15.93 0.47 -4.37
CA VAL A 114 14.59 -0.14 -4.33
C VAL A 114 14.76 -1.64 -4.34
N ALA A 115 14.20 -2.34 -3.35
CA ALA A 115 14.33 -3.77 -3.24
C ALA A 115 13.74 -4.47 -4.47
N SER A 116 14.54 -5.24 -5.19
CA SER A 116 14.13 -6.08 -6.33
C SER A 116 13.98 -7.56 -5.96
N GLY A 117 14.52 -7.95 -4.80
CA GLY A 117 14.40 -9.27 -4.21
C GLY A 117 14.08 -9.17 -2.72
N THR A 118 13.69 -10.30 -2.12
CA THR A 118 13.27 -10.35 -0.71
C THR A 118 14.38 -10.77 0.24
N THR A 119 15.36 -11.55 -0.20
CA THR A 119 16.37 -12.13 0.70
C THR A 119 17.77 -11.76 0.23
N PRO A 120 18.50 -10.90 0.97
CA PRO A 120 19.91 -10.64 0.70
C PRO A 120 20.71 -11.93 0.71
N ALA A 121 21.60 -12.11 -0.26
CA ALA A 121 22.36 -13.36 -0.43
C ALA A 121 23.29 -13.62 0.76
N VAL A 122 23.89 -12.55 1.30
CA VAL A 122 24.69 -12.61 2.53
C VAL A 122 24.33 -11.42 3.41
N TRP A 123 23.82 -11.69 4.60
CA TRP A 123 23.53 -10.65 5.59
C TRP A 123 23.71 -11.21 7.00
N THR A 124 24.96 -11.48 7.34
CA THR A 124 25.35 -12.15 8.59
C THR A 124 26.42 -11.38 9.37
N ASN A 125 26.94 -10.27 8.83
CA ASN A 125 28.07 -9.53 9.41
C ASN A 125 27.62 -8.25 10.13
N GLY A 126 26.31 -8.05 10.32
CA GLY A 126 25.77 -6.96 11.14
C GLY A 126 25.60 -5.63 10.40
N SER A 127 25.60 -5.61 9.07
CA SER A 127 25.11 -4.44 8.32
C SER A 127 23.67 -4.11 8.72
N SER A 128 23.27 -2.85 8.59
CA SER A 128 21.92 -2.40 8.89
C SER A 128 21.29 -1.68 7.70
N LEU A 129 20.05 -2.05 7.39
CA LEU A 129 19.20 -1.37 6.42
C LEU A 129 18.10 -0.59 7.14
N ILE A 130 17.82 0.62 6.66
CA ILE A 130 16.66 1.40 7.09
C ILE A 130 15.68 1.47 5.94
N LYS A 131 14.42 1.07 6.19
CA LYS A 131 13.34 1.26 5.22
C LYS A 131 12.93 2.72 5.19
N MET A 132 12.87 3.31 4.00
CA MET A 132 12.52 4.71 3.81
C MET A 132 11.08 4.85 3.31
N GLY A 133 10.47 6.01 3.56
CA GLY A 133 9.16 6.39 3.02
C GLY A 133 8.24 7.07 4.03
N ALA A 134 7.06 7.43 3.55
CA ALA A 134 5.94 7.88 4.36
C ALA A 134 4.85 6.80 4.39
N ILE A 135 4.20 6.63 5.53
CA ILE A 135 3.10 5.69 5.72
C ILE A 135 1.83 6.43 6.13
N LYS A 136 0.73 6.06 5.48
CA LYS A 136 -0.64 6.45 5.85
C LYS A 136 -1.40 5.21 6.25
N GLN A 137 -2.16 5.28 7.34
CA GLN A 137 -2.94 4.17 7.85
C GLN A 137 -4.35 4.59 8.28
N ASN A 138 -5.26 3.63 8.38
CA ASN A 138 -6.60 3.88 8.91
C ASN A 138 -6.59 4.09 10.43
N GLY A 139 -7.32 5.09 10.91
CA GLY A 139 -7.43 5.43 12.34
C GLY A 139 -8.62 4.78 13.06
N VAL A 140 -9.55 4.18 12.30
CA VAL A 140 -10.73 3.47 12.81
C VAL A 140 -10.86 2.11 12.12
N PRO A 141 -11.56 1.13 12.71
CA PRO A 141 -11.91 -0.10 12.00
C PRO A 141 -12.74 0.23 10.75
N LEU A 142 -12.41 -0.44 9.64
CA LEU A 142 -13.10 -0.28 8.36
C LEU A 142 -13.85 -1.57 8.07
N GLU A 143 -15.17 -1.54 8.21
CA GLU A 143 -16.03 -2.72 8.17
C GLU A 143 -16.85 -2.77 6.88
N PHE A 144 -16.74 -3.87 6.13
CA PHE A 144 -17.55 -4.13 4.95
C PHE A 144 -18.84 -4.86 5.33
N GLY A 145 -19.79 -4.91 4.38
CA GLY A 145 -20.99 -5.72 4.53
C GLY A 145 -20.67 -7.20 4.69
N GLU A 146 -21.49 -7.90 5.46
CA GLU A 146 -21.41 -9.36 5.62
C GLU A 146 -21.72 -10.04 4.28
N CYS A 147 -20.98 -11.12 3.99
CA CYS A 147 -21.31 -11.99 2.89
C CYS A 147 -22.52 -12.87 3.24
N THR A 148 -23.67 -12.55 2.65
CA THR A 148 -24.92 -13.30 2.87
C THR A 148 -25.15 -14.40 1.82
N SER A 149 -24.35 -14.42 0.75
CA SER A 149 -24.27 -15.53 -0.22
C SER A 149 -23.11 -15.33 -1.21
N GLY A 150 -22.66 -16.42 -1.82
CA GLY A 150 -21.56 -16.40 -2.80
C GLY A 150 -20.18 -16.45 -2.15
N SER A 151 -19.15 -16.11 -2.93
CA SER A 151 -17.79 -16.01 -2.42
C SER A 151 -16.94 -15.06 -3.27
N SER A 152 -15.86 -14.53 -2.69
CA SER A 152 -14.84 -13.80 -3.43
C SER A 152 -13.47 -14.00 -2.79
N ASN A 153 -12.45 -14.37 -3.58
CA ASN A 153 -11.06 -14.36 -3.15
C ASN A 153 -10.49 -12.94 -3.27
N VAL A 154 -10.32 -12.25 -2.15
CA VAL A 154 -9.87 -10.86 -2.12
C VAL A 154 -8.38 -10.81 -1.79
N GLY A 155 -7.58 -10.32 -2.73
CA GLY A 155 -6.13 -10.12 -2.56
C GLY A 155 -5.69 -8.66 -2.50
N TRP A 156 -6.58 -7.72 -2.82
CA TRP A 156 -6.25 -6.30 -2.91
C TRP A 156 -7.39 -5.41 -2.41
N VAL A 157 -7.02 -4.20 -2.04
CA VAL A 157 -7.95 -3.11 -1.70
C VAL A 157 -7.63 -1.90 -2.55
N ALA A 158 -8.65 -1.23 -3.07
CA ALA A 158 -8.54 0.01 -3.83
C ALA A 158 -9.24 1.15 -3.09
N VAL A 159 -8.73 2.37 -3.24
CA VAL A 159 -9.33 3.62 -2.74
C VAL A 159 -9.75 4.44 -3.94
N LEU A 160 -11.03 4.80 -3.99
CA LEU A 160 -11.66 5.52 -5.09
C LEU A 160 -12.32 6.81 -4.59
N ASP A 161 -12.59 7.74 -5.51
CA ASP A 161 -13.26 9.00 -5.21
C ASP A 161 -14.79 8.97 -5.40
N ALA A 162 -15.35 7.84 -5.88
CA ALA A 162 -16.79 7.70 -6.11
C ALA A 162 -17.33 6.31 -5.72
N ALA A 163 -18.62 6.26 -5.38
CA ALA A 163 -19.34 5.03 -5.01
C ALA A 163 -19.45 4.04 -6.17
N ASN A 164 -19.48 4.53 -7.41
CA ASN A 164 -19.51 3.76 -8.65
C ASN A 164 -18.62 4.45 -9.68
N GLY A 165 -17.86 3.68 -10.47
CA GLY A 165 -16.85 4.27 -11.34
C GLY A 165 -15.85 5.10 -10.55
N GLY A 166 -15.55 6.31 -11.03
CA GLY A 166 -14.62 7.24 -10.37
C GLY A 166 -13.16 6.96 -10.70
N ASN A 167 -12.28 7.77 -10.12
CA ASN A 167 -10.84 7.63 -10.27
C ASN A 167 -10.28 6.70 -9.18
N LEU A 168 -9.39 5.79 -9.58
CA LEU A 168 -8.55 5.08 -8.63
C LEU A 168 -7.55 6.07 -8.04
N LEU A 169 -7.42 6.11 -6.72
CA LEU A 169 -6.47 6.98 -6.01
C LEU A 169 -5.26 6.18 -5.54
N TYR A 170 -5.52 5.14 -4.75
CA TYR A 170 -4.53 4.19 -4.24
C TYR A 170 -5.03 2.76 -4.37
N TYR A 171 -4.12 1.80 -4.37
CA TYR A 171 -4.45 0.39 -4.20
C TYR A 171 -3.34 -0.29 -3.42
N ALA A 172 -3.65 -1.31 -2.64
CA ALA A 172 -2.68 -2.09 -1.88
C ALA A 172 -2.97 -3.58 -1.98
N THR A 173 -1.90 -4.38 -2.04
CA THR A 173 -2.02 -5.83 -1.84
C THR A 173 -2.22 -6.13 -0.37
N LEU A 174 -3.10 -7.08 -0.09
CA LEU A 174 -3.18 -7.72 1.21
C LEU A 174 -1.96 -8.62 1.39
N GLU A 175 -1.52 -8.78 2.64
CA GLU A 175 -0.43 -9.70 2.99
C GLU A 175 -0.80 -11.15 2.66
N TYR A 176 -2.08 -11.48 2.88
CA TYR A 176 -2.68 -12.74 2.51
C TYR A 176 -4.00 -12.47 1.79
N ALA A 177 -4.20 -13.13 0.65
CA ALA A 177 -5.51 -13.15 0.03
C ALA A 177 -6.49 -13.90 0.96
N LYS A 178 -7.71 -13.39 1.07
CA LYS A 178 -8.75 -13.96 1.92
C LYS A 178 -9.96 -14.34 1.09
N ASP A 179 -10.38 -15.59 1.20
CA ASP A 179 -11.70 -16.02 0.73
C ASP A 179 -12.77 -15.48 1.68
N ILE A 180 -13.67 -14.67 1.13
CA ILE A 180 -14.85 -14.18 1.83
C ILE A 180 -16.02 -15.06 1.41
N THR A 181 -16.66 -15.71 2.38
CA THR A 181 -17.73 -16.69 2.19
C THR A 181 -18.90 -16.40 3.12
N PHE A 182 -19.97 -17.19 3.04
CA PHE A 182 -21.18 -16.96 3.83
C PHE A 182 -20.90 -16.80 5.33
N GLY A 183 -21.39 -15.70 5.91
CA GLY A 183 -21.19 -15.35 7.32
C GLY A 183 -19.92 -14.54 7.61
N ASP A 184 -19.03 -14.37 6.63
CA ASP A 184 -17.84 -13.53 6.81
C ASP A 184 -18.20 -12.05 6.75
N LYS A 185 -17.73 -11.29 7.74
CA LYS A 185 -17.75 -9.82 7.76
C LYS A 185 -16.31 -9.28 7.62
N PRO A 186 -15.88 -8.81 6.44
CA PRO A 186 -14.53 -8.31 6.25
C PRO A 186 -14.29 -7.02 7.03
N ILE A 187 -13.19 -6.96 7.77
CA ILE A 187 -12.81 -5.79 8.58
C ILE A 187 -11.31 -5.54 8.42
N PHE A 188 -10.93 -4.28 8.24
CA PHE A 188 -9.57 -3.82 8.51
C PHE A 188 -9.54 -3.16 9.90
N PRO A 189 -8.92 -3.78 10.92
CA PRO A 189 -8.74 -3.14 12.21
C PRO A 189 -7.91 -1.86 12.09
N VAL A 190 -7.91 -1.03 13.14
CA VAL A 190 -7.11 0.21 13.19
C VAL A 190 -5.64 -0.07 12.86
N GLY A 191 -5.09 0.67 11.90
CA GLY A 191 -3.69 0.57 11.49
C GLY A 191 -3.36 -0.59 10.54
N TYR A 192 -4.33 -1.43 10.14
CA TYR A 192 -4.06 -2.58 9.28
C TYR A 192 -4.09 -2.24 7.79
N LEU A 193 -4.86 -1.23 7.39
CA LEU A 193 -4.80 -0.70 6.04
C LEU A 193 -3.67 0.31 5.95
N LYS A 194 -2.59 -0.04 5.24
CA LYS A 194 -1.38 0.78 5.12
C LYS A 194 -1.09 1.12 3.66
N PHE A 195 -0.88 2.40 3.38
CA PHE A 195 -0.33 2.91 2.13
C PHE A 195 1.05 3.48 2.40
N ILE A 196 2.04 3.02 1.63
CA ILE A 196 3.43 3.45 1.79
C ILE A 196 3.85 4.13 0.49
N GLU A 197 4.41 5.33 0.60
CA GLU A 197 5.10 6.01 -0.49
C GLU A 197 6.60 6.07 -0.21
N THR A 198 7.41 5.70 -1.19
CA THR A 198 8.88 5.57 -1.11
C THR A 198 9.57 6.24 -2.30
#